data_AF-A0A944UDD3-F1
#
_entry.id   AF-A0A944UDD3-F1
#
_cell.length_a   1.000
_cell.length_b   1.000
_cell.length_c   1.000
_cell.angle_alpha   90.00
_cell.angle_beta   90.00
_cell.angle_gamma   90.00
#
_symmetry.space_group_name_H-M   'P 1'
#
loop_
_entity.id
_entity.type
_entity.pdbx_description
1 polymer ?
#
loop_
_entity_poly.entity_id
_entity_poly.type
_entity_poly.pdbx_seq_one_letter_code
_entity_poly.pdbx_strand_id
1 'polypeptide(L)' 'MIAWFAKNGVAANLLAGIILLAGIISIRSLKMELFPDFDLDIVTVSVIYPGAAPLEVEDGICKQIEEKIWDLT' A
#
# COMPACT_ATOMS: atom_id res chain seq x y z
N MET A 1 7.47 22.21 -33.86
CA MET A 1 6.32 21.65 -33.10
C MET A 1 5.64 22.71 -32.23
N ILE A 2 6.37 23.35 -31.29
CA ILE A 2 5.84 24.43 -30.44
C ILE A 2 5.32 25.64 -31.26
N ALA A 3 6.04 26.04 -32.32
CA ALA A 3 5.62 27.13 -33.22
C ALA A 3 4.31 26.86 -33.99
N TRP A 4 3.93 25.60 -34.19
CA TRP A 4 2.68 25.23 -34.87
C TRP A 4 1.47 25.39 -33.93
N PHE A 5 1.64 25.00 -32.66
CA PHE A 5 0.66 25.28 -31.60
C PHE A 5 0.51 26.78 -31.34
N ALA A 6 1.58 27.55 -31.42
CA ALA A 6 1.54 29.01 -31.31
C ALA A 6 0.79 29.70 -32.47
N LYS A 7 0.84 29.12 -33.69
CA LYS A 7 0.07 29.62 -34.85
C LYS A 7 -1.38 29.15 -34.86
N ASN A 8 -1.68 27.97 -34.33
CA ASN A 8 -3.03 27.40 -34.28
C ASN A 8 -3.56 27.40 -32.85
N GLY A 9 -3.91 28.59 -32.35
CA GLY A 9 -4.43 28.77 -30.99
C GLY A 9 -5.70 27.95 -30.71
N VAL A 10 -6.52 27.67 -31.73
CA VAL A 10 -7.70 26.80 -31.61
C VAL A 10 -7.33 25.38 -31.20
N ALA A 11 -6.30 24.79 -31.83
CA ALA A 11 -5.83 23.45 -31.50
C ALA A 11 -5.22 23.38 -30.09
N ALA A 12 -4.47 24.42 -29.69
CA ALA A 12 -3.91 24.53 -28.34
C ALA A 12 -5.00 24.65 -27.26
N ASN A 13 -6.02 25.47 -27.50
CA ASN A 13 -7.09 25.69 -26.53
C ASN A 13 -8.03 24.48 -26.42
N LEU A 14 -8.26 23.77 -27.52
CA LEU A 14 -8.97 22.48 -27.51
C LEU A 14 -8.22 21.42 -26.70
N LEU A 15 -6.90 21.30 -26.89
CA LEU A 15 -6.06 20.39 -26.11
C LEU A 15 -6.13 20.71 -24.62
N ALA A 16 -6.00 21.99 -24.25
CA ALA A 16 -6.12 22.44 -22.87
C ALA A 16 -7.49 22.11 -22.27
N GLY A 17 -8.58 22.35 -23.02
CA GLY A 17 -9.94 22.01 -22.61
C GLY A 17 -10.15 20.52 -22.37
N ILE A 18 -9.59 19.67 -23.25
CA ILE A 18 -9.65 18.21 -23.09
C ILE A 18 -8.92 17.76 -21.82
N ILE A 19 -7.72 18.29 -21.57
CA ILE A 19 -6.94 17.96 -20.36
C ILE A 19 -7.70 18.39 -19.10
N LEU A 20 -8.30 19.58 -19.10
CA LEU A 20 -9.10 20.07 -17.97
C LEU A 20 -10.34 19.20 -17.72
N LEU A 21 -11.07 18.83 -18.77
CA LEU A 21 -12.24 17.95 -18.65
C LEU A 21 -11.87 16.56 -18.13
N ALA A 22 -10.78 15.97 -18.67
CA ALA A 22 -10.27 14.69 -18.19
C ALA A 22 -9.84 14.76 -16.72
N GLY A 23 -9.17 15.85 -16.32
CA GLY A 23 -8.79 16.10 -14.92
C GLY A 23 -10.00 16.19 -13.99
N ILE A 24 -11.04 16.93 -14.38
CA ILE A 24 -12.27 17.07 -13.59
C ILE A 24 -12.97 15.72 -13.40
N ILE A 25 -13.04 14.89 -14.46
CA ILE A 25 -13.63 13.55 -14.37
C ILE A 25 -12.79 12.65 -13.45
N SER A 26 -11.46 12.70 -13.56
CA SER A 26 -10.54 11.89 -12.76
C SER A 26 -10.64 12.18 -11.26
N ILE A 27 -10.89 13.43 -10.86
CA ILE A 27 -11.09 13.79 -9.44
C ILE A 27 -12.23 13.01 -8.80
N ARG A 28 -13.31 12.72 -9.53
CA ARG A 28 -14.44 11.94 -8.99
C ARG A 28 -14.11 10.46 -8.76
N SER A 29 -13.06 9.96 -9.39
CA SER A 29 -12.64 8.56 -9.31
C SER A 29 -11.54 8.30 -8.29
N LEU A 30 -10.89 9.36 -7.78
CA LEU A 30 -9.85 9.25 -6.76
C LEU A 30 -10.49 8.80 -5.43
N LYS A 31 -10.02 7.66 -4.91
CA LYS A 31 -10.32 7.23 -3.56
C LYS A 31 -9.50 8.07 -2.59
N MET A 32 -10.19 8.75 -1.69
CA MET A 32 -9.55 9.49 -0.61
C MET A 32 -9.47 8.58 0.60
N GLU A 33 -8.26 8.20 0.99
CA GLU A 33 -8.00 7.40 2.18
C GLU A 33 -7.33 8.30 3.23
N LEU A 34 -7.76 8.19 4.49
CA LEU A 34 -7.23 8.98 5.60
C LEU A 34 -5.80 8.56 5.97
N PHE A 35 -5.48 7.29 5.72
CA PHE A 35 -4.16 6.70 5.84
C PHE A 35 -3.92 5.86 4.59
N PRO A 36 -2.69 5.80 4.07
CA PRO A 36 -2.36 4.82 3.03
C PRO A 36 -2.66 3.41 3.54
N ASP A 37 -3.16 2.54 2.68
CA ASP A 37 -3.21 1.11 2.98
C ASP A 37 -1.77 0.59 3.06
N PHE A 38 -1.28 0.44 4.30
CA PHE A 38 -0.01 -0.20 4.59
C PHE A 38 -0.31 -1.66 4.90
N ASP A 39 -0.11 -2.52 3.90
CA ASP A 39 -0.03 -3.97 4.13
C ASP A 39 1.25 -4.25 4.92
N LEU A 40 1.14 -4.24 6.24
CA LEU A 40 2.19 -4.75 7.12
C LEU A 40 2.10 -6.29 7.06
N ASP A 41 3.15 -6.93 6.57
CA ASP A 41 3.30 -8.40 6.58
C ASP A 41 3.47 -8.93 8.02
N ILE A 42 2.41 -8.84 8.82
CA ILE A 42 2.38 -9.29 10.21
C ILE A 42 1.65 -10.62 10.28
N VAL A 43 2.36 -11.65 10.76
CA VAL A 43 1.78 -12.96 11.03
C VAL A 43 1.65 -13.13 12.54
N THR A 44 0.43 -13.35 13.03
CA THR A 44 0.18 -13.60 14.46
C THR A 44 0.10 -15.11 14.73
N VAL A 45 0.97 -15.59 15.63
CA VAL A 45 0.95 -16.99 16.11
C VAL A 45 0.53 -16.98 17.58
N SER A 46 -0.48 -17.78 17.94
CA SER A 46 -0.97 -17.91 19.31
C SER A 46 -1.02 -19.38 19.72
N VAL A 47 -0.48 -19.68 20.89
CA VAL A 47 -0.47 -21.03 21.46
C VAL A 47 -0.95 -20.95 22.90
N ILE A 48 -2.01 -21.71 23.22
CA ILE A 48 -2.60 -21.75 24.56
C ILE A 48 -1.97 -22.92 25.31
N TYR A 49 -1.16 -22.65 26.33
CA TYR A 49 -0.53 -23.68 27.16
C TYR A 49 -0.73 -23.39 28.66
N PRO A 50 -1.87 -23.80 29.23
CA PRO A 50 -2.25 -23.46 30.60
C PRO A 50 -1.52 -24.36 31.62
N GLY A 51 -1.09 -23.76 32.73
CA GLY A 51 -0.50 -24.50 33.87
C GLY A 51 1.00 -24.74 33.79
N ALA A 52 1.69 -24.19 32.78
CA ALA A 52 3.14 -24.24 32.67
C ALA A 52 3.82 -23.00 33.25
N ALA A 53 5.06 -23.15 33.70
CA ALA A 53 5.87 -22.01 34.10
C ALA A 53 6.22 -21.16 32.86
N PRO A 54 6.29 -19.82 32.96
CA PRO A 54 6.65 -18.97 31.84
C PRO A 54 7.96 -19.38 31.16
N LEU A 55 8.95 -19.82 31.95
CA LEU A 55 10.26 -20.28 31.46
C LEU A 55 10.13 -21.53 30.57
N GLU A 56 9.27 -22.47 30.93
CA GLU A 56 9.05 -23.69 30.16
C GLU A 56 8.34 -23.40 28.83
N VAL A 57 7.42 -22.42 28.82
CA VAL A 57 6.75 -21.98 27.59
C VAL A 57 7.71 -21.28 26.64
N GLU A 58 8.60 -20.44 27.17
CA GLU A 58 9.60 -19.74 26.38
C GLU A 58 10.58 -20.71 25.69
N ASP A 59 11.19 -21.60 26.47
CA ASP A 59 12.18 -22.55 25.93
C ASP A 59 11.54 -23.66 25.08
N GLY A 60 10.36 -24.15 25.48
CA GLY A 60 9.72 -25.30 24.83
C GLY A 60 8.87 -24.95 23.61
N ILE A 61 8.31 -23.74 23.55
CA ILE A 61 7.35 -23.36 22.51
C ILE A 61 7.83 -22.12 21.75
N CYS A 62 8.04 -20.98 22.44
CA CYS A 62 8.33 -19.72 21.76
C CYS A 62 9.64 -19.79 20.96
N LYS A 63 10.76 -20.21 21.58
CA LYS A 63 12.05 -20.33 20.89
C LYS A 63 12.02 -21.32 19.73
N GLN A 64 11.32 -22.45 19.89
CA GLN A 64 11.19 -23.45 18.82
C GLN A 64 10.42 -22.92 17.61
N ILE A 65 9.38 -22.10 17.84
CA ILE A 65 8.63 -21.44 16.77
C ILE A 65 9.51 -20.36 16.11
N GLU A 66 10.21 -19.55 16.90
CA GLU A 66 11.12 -18.51 16.40
C GLU A 66 12.24 -19.08 15.54
N GLU A 67 12.93 -20.13 15.98
CA GLU A 67 14.00 -20.79 15.22
C GLU A 67 13.50 -21.30 13.86
N LYS A 68 12.31 -21.90 13.82
CA LYS A 68 11.73 -22.41 12.58
C LYS A 68 11.27 -21.32 11.62
N ILE A 69 10.83 -20.18 12.13
CA ILE A 69 10.44 -19.04 11.29
C ILE A 69 11.68 -18.30 10.79
N TRP A 70 12.73 -18.21 11.61
CA TRP A 70 13.98 -17.56 11.24
C TRP A 70 14.67 -18.25 10.05
N ASP A 71 14.56 -19.58 9.95
CA ASP A 71 15.09 -20.36 8.81
C ASP A 71 14.34 -20.11 7.48
N LEU A 72 13.14 -19.51 7.52
CA LEU A 72 12.32 -19.22 6.35
C LEU A 72 12.56 -17.82 5.75
N THR A 73 13.41 -16.99 6.39
CA THR A 73 13.79 -15.64 5.93
C THR A 73 15.25 -15.60 5.49
#